data_AF-K0JTP3-F1
#
_entry.id   AF-K0JTP3-F1
#
_cell.length_a   1.000
_cell.length_b   1.000
_cell.length_c   1.000
_cell.angle_alpha   90.00
_cell.angle_beta   90.00
_cell.angle_gamma   90.00
#
_symmetry.space_group_name_H-M   'P 1'
#
loop_
_entity.id
_entity.type
_entity.pdbx_description
1 polymer ?
#
loop_
_entity_poly.entity_id
_entity_poly.type
_entity_poly.pdbx_seq_one_letter_code
_entity_poly.pdbx_strand_id
1 'polypeptide(L)'
;MANELTIPLLPCRDIDEMASFYEMLGFSITYRQTRPNPHIALQREDINLHFYGMDGHVPEQSHSTCLIIVQDTGPLFEAFAAGMRAVHGKLLISGIPRMTRPRLRNDRYTGFTVIDPGGNWIRINKAAQEPEARTKLAKAMENAARLADAKGDERQALKILEGALKQTDGSEPELRDAQAYRDELIERITGSGPRPGD
;
A
#
# COMPACT_ATOMS: atom_id res chain seq x y z
N MET A 1 -21.95 23.82 -13.01
CA MET A 1 -20.74 23.45 -13.76
C MET A 1 -20.47 21.99 -13.43
N ALA A 2 -20.17 21.19 -14.44
CA ALA A 2 -19.86 19.78 -14.29
C ALA A 2 -18.61 19.51 -15.14
N ASN A 3 -17.81 18.52 -14.75
CA ASN A 3 -16.52 18.13 -15.35
C ASN A 3 -15.29 18.94 -14.89
N GLU A 4 -15.32 19.56 -13.72
CA GLU A 4 -14.12 20.07 -13.06
C GLU A 4 -13.15 18.92 -12.73
N LEU A 5 -11.87 19.09 -13.07
CA LEU A 5 -10.82 18.11 -12.84
C LEU A 5 -9.84 18.63 -11.78
N THR A 6 -9.57 17.81 -10.76
CA THR A 6 -8.58 18.11 -9.72
C THR A 6 -7.41 17.15 -9.87
N ILE A 7 -6.20 17.68 -10.07
CA ILE A 7 -4.97 16.90 -10.21
C ILE A 7 -3.97 17.37 -9.15
N PRO A 8 -3.40 16.46 -8.35
CA PRO A 8 -2.33 16.81 -7.43
C PRO A 8 -1.03 17.10 -8.22
N LEU A 9 -0.37 18.21 -7.86
CA LEU A 9 0.99 18.51 -8.30
C LEU A 9 1.93 18.35 -7.11
N LEU A 10 2.85 17.39 -7.18
CA LEU A 10 3.73 17.00 -6.07
C LEU A 10 5.19 17.40 -6.36
N PRO A 11 5.95 17.84 -5.34
CA PRO A 11 7.35 18.23 -5.54
C PRO A 11 8.24 17.00 -5.75
N CYS A 12 9.28 17.18 -6.55
CA CYS A 12 10.37 16.23 -6.69
C CYS A 12 11.66 16.97 -6.97
N ARG A 13 12.80 16.31 -6.74
CA ARG A 13 14.11 16.85 -7.12
C ARG A 13 14.38 16.65 -8.62
N ASP A 14 13.98 15.51 -9.16
CA ASP A 14 14.24 15.10 -10.54
C ASP A 14 12.99 14.44 -11.15
N ILE A 15 12.45 15.04 -12.23
CA ILE A 15 11.27 14.54 -12.92
C ILE A 15 11.52 13.24 -13.69
N ASP A 16 12.77 12.92 -14.05
CA ASP A 16 13.11 11.69 -14.78
C ASP A 16 13.23 10.49 -13.82
N GLU A 17 13.65 10.74 -12.58
CA GLU A 17 13.56 9.77 -11.48
C GLU A 17 12.08 9.44 -11.17
N MET A 18 11.21 10.45 -11.16
CA MET A 18 9.76 10.26 -11.04
C MET A 18 9.18 9.46 -12.20
N ALA A 19 9.56 9.80 -13.45
CA ALA A 19 9.11 9.11 -14.65
C ALA A 19 9.40 7.61 -14.56
N SER A 20 10.69 7.27 -14.33
CA SER A 20 11.16 5.89 -14.28
C SER A 20 10.44 5.07 -13.20
N PHE A 21 10.23 5.67 -12.01
CA PHE A 21 9.55 5.01 -10.91
C PHE A 21 8.07 4.73 -11.21
N TYR A 22 7.33 5.71 -11.75
CA TYR A 22 5.91 5.54 -12.02
C TYR A 22 5.64 4.69 -13.27
N GLU A 23 6.50 4.73 -14.29
CA GLU A 23 6.43 3.81 -15.42
C GLU A 23 6.61 2.35 -14.96
N MET A 24 7.52 2.07 -14.02
CA MET A 24 7.64 0.75 -13.38
C MET A 24 6.32 0.32 -12.70
N LEU A 25 5.56 1.26 -12.12
CA LEU A 25 4.25 0.99 -11.52
C LEU A 25 3.11 0.92 -12.56
N GLY A 26 3.44 1.02 -13.84
CA GLY A 26 2.49 0.93 -14.95
C GLY A 26 1.71 2.21 -15.23
N PHE A 27 2.28 3.38 -14.91
CA PHE A 27 1.81 4.67 -15.43
C PHE A 27 2.43 4.95 -16.80
N SER A 28 1.78 5.80 -17.59
CA SER A 28 2.32 6.38 -18.82
C SER A 28 2.56 7.87 -18.65
N ILE A 29 3.58 8.38 -19.33
CA ILE A 29 3.85 9.82 -19.42
C ILE A 29 2.83 10.43 -20.40
N THR A 30 2.03 11.39 -19.94
CA THR A 30 1.07 12.12 -20.77
C THR A 30 1.57 13.51 -21.15
N TYR A 31 2.48 14.08 -20.35
CA TYR A 31 3.15 15.33 -20.65
C TYR A 31 4.51 15.40 -19.95
N ARG A 32 5.51 15.99 -20.60
CA ARG A 32 6.85 16.19 -20.03
C ARG A 32 7.45 17.51 -20.52
N GLN A 33 7.97 18.28 -19.59
CA GLN A 33 8.72 19.51 -19.83
C GLN A 33 9.94 19.54 -18.92
N THR A 34 11.13 19.73 -19.47
CA THR A 34 12.38 19.79 -18.67
C THR A 34 12.81 21.22 -18.34
N ARG A 35 12.44 22.21 -19.17
CA ARG A 35 12.76 23.63 -18.99
C ARG A 35 11.64 24.53 -19.52
N PRO A 36 11.49 25.76 -19.01
CA PRO A 36 12.22 26.34 -17.87
C PRO A 36 11.78 25.76 -16.52
N ASN A 37 10.56 25.23 -16.44
CA ASN A 37 10.00 24.65 -15.22
C ASN A 37 9.88 23.13 -15.41
N PRO A 38 10.72 22.31 -14.76
CA PRO A 38 10.62 20.87 -14.85
C PRO A 38 9.24 20.41 -14.37
N HIS A 39 8.52 19.67 -15.21
CA HIS A 39 7.18 19.18 -14.92
C HIS A 39 6.93 17.89 -15.70
N ILE A 40 6.28 16.92 -15.05
CA ILE A 40 5.83 15.68 -15.69
C ILE A 40 4.41 15.34 -15.24
N ALA A 41 3.59 14.90 -16.19
CA ALA A 41 2.27 14.35 -15.96
C ALA A 41 2.28 12.85 -16.25
N LEU A 42 1.78 12.08 -15.29
CA LEU A 42 1.74 10.63 -15.32
C LEU A 42 0.30 10.17 -15.13
N GLN A 43 -0.13 9.23 -15.96
CA GLN A 43 -1.48 8.68 -15.93
C GLN A 43 -1.48 7.16 -15.84
N ARG A 44 -2.37 6.62 -15.01
CA ARG A 44 -2.74 5.20 -15.01
C ARG A 44 -4.24 5.12 -14.87
N GLU A 45 -4.92 4.69 -15.94
CA GLU A 45 -6.38 4.71 -16.01
C GLU A 45 -6.90 6.11 -15.63
N ASP A 46 -7.77 6.22 -14.63
CA ASP A 46 -8.31 7.50 -14.15
C ASP A 46 -7.37 8.23 -13.16
N ILE A 47 -6.30 7.59 -12.70
CA ILE A 47 -5.33 8.18 -11.77
C ILE A 47 -4.41 9.11 -12.55
N ASN A 48 -4.47 10.40 -12.23
CA ASN A 48 -3.58 11.43 -12.76
C ASN A 48 -2.71 11.99 -11.64
N LEU A 49 -1.39 11.89 -11.80
CA LEU A 49 -0.41 12.43 -10.86
C LEU A 49 0.58 13.31 -11.62
N HIS A 50 0.72 14.56 -11.20
CA HIS A 50 1.69 15.48 -11.77
C HIS A 50 2.80 15.75 -10.77
N PHE A 51 4.00 15.98 -11.28
CA PHE A 51 5.18 16.32 -10.49
C PHE A 51 5.87 17.52 -11.08
N TYR A 52 6.44 18.35 -10.21
CA TYR A 52 7.25 19.50 -10.61
C TYR A 52 8.61 19.45 -9.93
N GLY A 53 9.64 19.88 -10.66
CA GLY A 53 10.99 20.01 -10.12
C GLY A 53 11.05 21.18 -9.15
N MET A 54 11.58 20.93 -7.95
CA MET A 54 11.82 21.94 -6.93
C MET A 54 13.29 21.90 -6.51
N ASP A 55 14.00 22.99 -6.76
CA ASP A 55 15.40 23.14 -6.38
C ASP A 55 15.58 23.00 -4.87
N GLY A 56 16.56 22.18 -4.45
CA GLY A 56 16.84 21.94 -3.04
C GLY A 56 15.82 21.05 -2.31
N HIS A 57 14.86 20.44 -3.02
CA HIS A 57 13.93 19.49 -2.41
C HIS A 57 14.67 18.28 -1.82
N VAL A 58 14.41 17.98 -0.55
CA VAL A 58 14.98 16.84 0.19
C VAL A 58 13.84 15.84 0.46
N PRO A 59 13.85 14.65 -0.19
CA PRO A 59 12.76 13.67 -0.06
C PRO A 59 12.41 13.31 1.39
N GLU A 60 13.41 13.17 2.26
CA GLU A 60 13.22 12.81 3.67
C GLU A 60 12.48 13.89 4.48
N GLN A 61 12.43 15.12 3.97
CA GLN A 61 11.75 16.26 4.60
C GLN A 61 10.41 16.59 3.91
N SER A 62 9.97 15.78 2.93
CA SER A 62 8.72 16.02 2.22
C SER A 62 7.50 15.87 3.14
N HIS A 63 6.63 16.88 3.13
CA HIS A 63 5.31 16.85 3.80
C HIS A 63 4.17 16.58 2.82
N SER A 64 4.49 16.37 1.55
CA SER A 64 3.53 16.22 0.45
C SER A 64 2.80 14.89 0.54
N THR A 65 1.48 14.93 0.36
CA THR A 65 0.65 13.73 0.34
C THR A 65 -0.49 13.86 -0.65
N CYS A 66 -0.85 12.74 -1.25
CA CYS A 66 -2.01 12.61 -2.13
C CYS A 66 -2.87 11.45 -1.61
N LEU A 67 -4.19 11.61 -1.68
CA LEU A 67 -5.15 10.54 -1.40
C LEU A 67 -5.77 10.08 -2.72
N ILE A 68 -5.62 8.79 -3.01
CA ILE A 68 -6.26 8.10 -4.12
C ILE A 68 -7.32 7.18 -3.51
N ILE A 69 -8.55 7.30 -3.99
CA ILE A 69 -9.67 6.48 -3.55
C ILE A 69 -10.05 5.53 -4.69
N VAL A 70 -10.01 4.22 -4.41
CA VAL A 70 -10.33 3.17 -5.38
C VAL A 70 -11.45 2.26 -4.88
N GLN A 71 -12.10 1.53 -5.77
CA GLN A 71 -13.12 0.54 -5.39
C GLN A 71 -12.50 -0.70 -4.74
N ASP A 72 -11.34 -1.14 -5.25
CA ASP A 72 -10.57 -2.25 -4.73
C ASP A 72 -9.08 -1.90 -4.78
N THR A 73 -8.40 -2.05 -3.64
CA THR A 73 -6.98 -1.73 -3.52
C THR A 73 -6.10 -2.93 -3.91
N GLY A 74 -6.64 -4.15 -3.88
CA GLY A 74 -5.88 -5.38 -4.12
C GLY A 74 -5.24 -5.45 -5.51
N PRO A 75 -6.02 -5.31 -6.60
CA PRO A 75 -5.48 -5.33 -7.97
C PRO A 75 -4.40 -4.26 -8.19
N LEU A 76 -4.59 -3.06 -7.63
CA LEU A 76 -3.62 -1.98 -7.75
C LEU A 76 -2.34 -2.28 -6.98
N PHE A 77 -2.45 -2.82 -5.76
CA PHE A 77 -1.30 -3.25 -4.97
C PHE A 77 -0.48 -4.33 -5.69
N GLU A 78 -1.15 -5.38 -6.18
CA GLU A 78 -0.47 -6.48 -6.87
C GLU A 78 0.22 -6.03 -8.15
N ALA A 79 -0.40 -5.14 -8.93
CA ALA A 79 0.22 -4.54 -10.10
C ALA A 79 1.50 -3.78 -9.74
N PHE A 80 1.46 -2.96 -8.69
CA PHE A 80 2.64 -2.22 -8.22
C PHE A 80 3.72 -3.15 -7.68
N ALA A 81 3.33 -4.16 -6.90
CA ALA A 81 4.26 -5.14 -6.34
C ALA A 81 4.93 -5.96 -7.44
N ALA A 82 4.20 -6.34 -8.49
CA ALA A 82 4.75 -7.02 -9.66
C ALA A 82 5.77 -6.14 -10.39
N GLY A 83 5.46 -4.85 -10.62
CA GLY A 83 6.39 -3.89 -11.23
C GLY A 83 7.70 -3.75 -10.43
N MET A 84 7.59 -3.56 -9.11
CA MET A 84 8.76 -3.49 -8.22
C MET A 84 9.59 -4.77 -8.25
N ARG A 85 8.95 -5.94 -8.23
CA ARG A 85 9.66 -7.23 -8.32
C ARG A 85 10.33 -7.42 -9.68
N ALA A 86 9.72 -6.98 -10.77
CA ALA A 86 10.30 -7.09 -12.10
C ALA A 86 11.58 -6.26 -12.26
N VAL A 87 11.61 -5.04 -11.70
CA VAL A 87 12.76 -4.12 -11.83
C VAL A 87 13.82 -4.34 -10.74
N HIS A 88 13.41 -4.62 -9.51
CA HIS A 88 14.31 -4.69 -8.35
C HIS A 88 14.49 -6.11 -7.79
N GLY A 89 13.80 -7.11 -8.31
CA GLY A 89 13.80 -8.48 -7.79
C GLY A 89 13.07 -8.66 -6.46
N LYS A 90 12.52 -7.58 -5.87
CA LYS A 90 11.86 -7.58 -4.56
C LYS A 90 10.86 -6.44 -4.42
N LEU A 91 9.99 -6.57 -3.42
CA LEU A 91 9.15 -5.46 -2.97
C LEU A 91 10.00 -4.47 -2.15
N LEU A 92 9.87 -3.17 -2.44
CA LEU A 92 10.57 -2.12 -1.70
C LEU A 92 9.78 -1.79 -0.41
N ILE A 93 10.20 -2.31 0.74
CA ILE A 93 9.45 -2.17 2.01
C ILE A 93 10.06 -1.14 2.99
N SER A 94 11.24 -0.60 2.69
CA SER A 94 12.00 0.31 3.57
C SER A 94 12.75 1.35 2.75
N GLY A 95 13.07 2.50 3.36
CA GLY A 95 13.78 3.60 2.68
C GLY A 95 12.86 4.43 1.79
N ILE A 96 13.45 5.21 0.90
CA ILE A 96 12.75 6.00 -0.12
C ILE A 96 13.35 5.58 -1.48
N PRO A 97 12.55 5.14 -2.45
CA PRO A 97 11.10 4.87 -2.37
C PRO A 97 10.77 3.57 -1.62
N ARG A 98 9.51 3.44 -1.15
CA ARG A 98 8.97 2.21 -0.55
C ARG A 98 7.45 2.11 -0.73
N MET A 99 6.91 0.91 -0.61
CA MET A 99 5.48 0.63 -0.54
C MET A 99 5.16 -0.14 0.75
N THR A 100 4.22 0.37 1.54
CA THR A 100 3.72 -0.36 2.71
C THR A 100 2.92 -1.56 2.22
N ARG A 101 2.96 -2.66 2.97
CA ARG A 101 1.98 -3.73 2.77
C ARG A 101 0.59 -3.17 3.08
N PRO A 102 -0.47 -3.60 2.39
CA PRO A 102 -1.77 -3.06 2.66
C PRO A 102 -2.26 -3.57 4.01
N ARG A 103 -3.01 -2.74 4.71
CA ARG A 103 -3.58 -3.10 6.01
C ARG A 103 -4.74 -4.04 5.80
N LEU A 104 -4.61 -5.28 6.26
CA LEU A 104 -5.71 -6.23 6.24
C LEU A 104 -6.75 -5.82 7.30
N ARG A 105 -7.99 -5.59 6.90
CA ARG A 105 -9.13 -5.44 7.83
C ARG A 105 -10.31 -6.15 7.20
N ASN A 106 -10.95 -7.05 7.94
CA ASN A 106 -12.12 -7.80 7.46
C ASN A 106 -11.92 -8.40 6.05
N ASP A 107 -10.81 -9.12 5.85
CA ASP A 107 -10.42 -9.76 4.57
C ASP A 107 -10.04 -8.83 3.41
N ARG A 108 -10.09 -7.51 3.60
CA ARG A 108 -9.84 -6.59 2.50
C ARG A 108 -8.76 -5.62 2.87
N TYR A 109 -7.89 -5.38 1.90
CA TYR A 109 -6.87 -4.36 1.98
C TYR A 109 -7.55 -2.99 2.11
N THR A 110 -7.54 -2.44 3.31
CA THR A 110 -8.18 -1.13 3.59
C THR A 110 -7.45 0.03 2.94
N GLY A 111 -6.17 -0.18 2.66
CA GLY A 111 -5.32 0.72 1.92
C GLY A 111 -3.85 0.36 2.08
N PHE A 112 -3.04 0.93 1.20
CA PHE A 112 -1.58 0.91 1.29
C PHE A 112 -1.04 2.29 0.92
N THR A 113 0.23 2.54 1.20
CA THR A 113 0.88 3.80 0.88
C THR A 113 2.14 3.54 0.07
N VAL A 114 2.32 4.30 -1.01
CA VAL A 114 3.57 4.40 -1.74
C VAL A 114 4.26 5.69 -1.29
N ILE A 115 5.52 5.58 -0.90
CA ILE A 115 6.43 6.70 -0.74
C ILE A 115 7.32 6.68 -1.97
N ASP A 116 7.13 7.68 -2.83
CA ASP A 116 7.84 7.79 -4.11
C ASP A 116 9.28 8.35 -3.93
N PRO A 117 10.11 8.45 -4.99
CA PRO A 117 11.47 8.99 -4.88
C PRO A 117 11.53 10.45 -4.40
N GLY A 118 10.48 11.23 -4.64
CA GLY A 118 10.33 12.58 -4.10
C GLY A 118 9.96 12.63 -2.61
N GLY A 119 9.78 11.47 -1.96
CA GLY A 119 9.34 11.37 -0.58
C GLY A 119 7.86 11.67 -0.40
N ASN A 120 7.08 11.78 -1.48
CA ASN A 120 5.66 12.08 -1.42
C ASN A 120 4.87 10.84 -0.96
N TRP A 121 3.88 11.07 -0.10
CA TRP A 121 3.03 10.00 0.43
C TRP A 121 1.77 9.85 -0.41
N ILE A 122 1.75 8.86 -1.29
CA ILE A 122 0.56 8.49 -2.06
C ILE A 122 -0.22 7.45 -1.27
N ARG A 123 -1.35 7.85 -0.71
CA ARG A 123 -2.22 7.03 0.12
C ARG A 123 -3.33 6.45 -0.74
N ILE A 124 -3.36 5.13 -0.91
CA ILE A 124 -4.39 4.43 -1.67
C ILE A 124 -5.37 3.85 -0.65
N ASN A 125 -6.61 4.33 -0.66
CA ASN A 125 -7.67 3.87 0.23
C ASN A 125 -8.85 3.34 -0.56
N LYS A 126 -9.61 2.43 0.04
CA LYS A 126 -10.89 1.98 -0.50
C LYS A 126 -11.98 3.04 -0.29
N ALA A 127 -12.90 3.17 -1.25
CA ALA A 127 -14.00 4.15 -1.22
C ALA A 127 -15.01 3.95 -0.08
N ALA A 128 -15.29 2.70 0.29
CA ALA A 128 -16.25 2.38 1.33
C ALA A 128 -15.57 2.27 2.70
N GLN A 129 -16.17 2.89 3.73
CA GLN A 129 -15.94 2.45 5.11
C GLN A 129 -16.49 1.03 5.24
N GLU A 130 -15.61 0.08 5.49
CA GLU A 130 -16.00 -1.29 5.81
C GLU A 130 -16.92 -1.27 7.03
N PRO A 131 -18.05 -2.02 7.01
CA PRO A 131 -18.91 -2.13 8.18
C PRO A 131 -18.08 -2.58 9.39
N GLU A 132 -18.38 -2.03 10.56
CA GLU A 132 -17.68 -2.40 11.80
C GLU A 132 -17.69 -3.92 11.98
N ALA A 133 -16.59 -4.47 12.49
CA ALA A 133 -16.50 -5.89 12.81
C ALA A 133 -17.56 -6.24 13.85
N ARG A 134 -18.64 -6.91 13.42
CA ARG A 134 -19.75 -7.31 14.30
C ARG A 134 -19.55 -8.70 14.89
N THR A 135 -18.94 -9.61 14.13
CA THR A 135 -18.68 -10.99 14.58
C THR A 135 -17.43 -11.07 15.47
N LYS A 136 -17.35 -12.10 16.32
CA LYS A 136 -16.15 -12.35 17.13
C LYS A 136 -14.94 -12.65 16.24
N LEU A 137 -15.17 -13.36 15.13
CA LEU A 137 -14.13 -13.70 14.16
C LEU A 137 -13.59 -12.46 13.44
N ALA A 138 -14.45 -11.55 12.97
CA ALA A 138 -14.02 -10.29 12.36
C ALA A 138 -13.19 -9.43 13.33
N LYS A 139 -13.61 -9.35 14.61
CA LYS A 139 -12.84 -8.62 15.64
C LYS A 139 -11.48 -9.26 15.93
N ALA A 140 -11.40 -10.59 15.88
CA ALA A 140 -10.13 -11.30 16.06
C ALA A 140 -9.19 -11.06 14.86
N MET A 141 -9.72 -11.07 13.64
CA MET A 141 -8.97 -10.71 12.43
C MET A 141 -8.41 -9.29 12.51
N GLU A 142 -9.23 -8.30 12.90
CA GLU A 142 -8.79 -6.91 13.03
C GLU A 142 -7.67 -6.75 14.08
N ASN A 143 -7.79 -7.44 15.21
CA ASN A 143 -6.75 -7.45 16.23
C ASN A 143 -5.46 -8.14 15.77
N ALA A 144 -5.58 -9.27 15.08
CA ALA A 144 -4.44 -9.99 14.53
C ALA A 144 -3.71 -9.15 13.47
N ALA A 145 -4.43 -8.50 12.55
CA ALA A 145 -3.84 -7.57 11.57
C ALA A 145 -3.11 -6.41 12.25
N ARG A 146 -3.72 -5.80 13.27
CA ARG A 146 -3.07 -4.72 14.02
C ARG A 146 -1.77 -5.18 14.70
N LEU A 147 -1.71 -6.41 15.21
CA LEU A 147 -0.50 -6.93 15.85
C LEU A 147 0.59 -7.28 14.82
N ALA A 148 0.25 -8.02 13.77
CA ALA A 148 1.22 -8.42 12.76
C ALA A 148 1.70 -7.23 11.92
N ASP A 149 0.80 -6.44 11.36
CA ASP A 149 1.16 -5.43 10.36
C ASP A 149 1.64 -4.12 11.01
N ALA A 150 1.05 -3.71 12.14
CA ALA A 150 1.43 -2.46 12.79
C ALA A 150 2.51 -2.62 13.88
N LYS A 151 2.60 -3.80 14.52
CA LYS A 151 3.59 -4.05 15.59
C LYS A 151 4.64 -5.10 15.24
N GLY A 152 4.52 -5.79 14.11
CA GLY A 152 5.42 -6.89 13.74
C GLY A 152 5.30 -8.13 14.62
N ASP A 153 4.23 -8.26 15.41
CA ASP A 153 4.03 -9.36 16.36
C ASP A 153 3.17 -10.47 15.73
N GLU A 154 3.77 -11.16 14.76
CA GLU A 154 3.12 -12.18 13.94
C GLU A 154 2.69 -13.40 14.77
N ARG A 155 3.48 -13.79 15.78
CA ARG A 155 3.16 -14.95 16.64
C ARG A 155 1.94 -14.68 17.52
N GLN A 156 1.86 -13.50 18.13
CA GLN A 156 0.69 -13.14 18.92
C GLN A 156 -0.55 -12.94 18.04
N ALA A 157 -0.38 -12.39 16.84
CA ALA A 157 -1.46 -12.29 15.85
C ALA A 157 -2.03 -13.67 15.50
N LEU A 158 -1.18 -14.64 15.17
CA LEU A 158 -1.58 -16.01 14.84
C LEU A 158 -2.36 -16.65 16.00
N LYS A 159 -1.85 -16.54 17.24
CA LYS A 159 -2.49 -17.10 18.43
C LYS A 159 -3.92 -16.57 18.63
N ILE A 160 -4.14 -15.26 18.45
CA ILE A 160 -5.47 -14.65 18.60
C ILE A 160 -6.42 -15.17 17.51
N LEU A 161 -5.95 -15.22 16.27
CA LEU A 161 -6.75 -15.65 15.13
C LEU A 161 -7.14 -17.13 15.23
N GLU A 162 -6.21 -18.01 15.59
CA GLU A 162 -6.49 -19.44 15.82
C GLU A 162 -7.47 -19.68 16.97
N GLY A 163 -7.38 -18.87 18.04
CA GLY A 163 -8.32 -18.92 19.15
C GLY A 163 -9.76 -18.65 18.71
N ALA A 164 -9.95 -17.64 17.85
CA ALA A 164 -11.26 -17.31 17.31
C ALA A 164 -11.77 -18.35 16.30
N LEU A 165 -10.89 -18.87 15.44
CA LEU A 165 -11.19 -19.96 14.49
C LEU A 165 -11.57 -21.28 15.18
N LYS A 166 -11.24 -21.47 16.45
CA LYS A 166 -11.70 -22.64 17.23
C LYS A 166 -13.08 -22.45 17.84
N GLN A 167 -13.57 -21.21 17.93
CA GLN A 167 -14.84 -20.87 18.58
C GLN A 167 -15.96 -20.47 17.61
N THR A 168 -15.64 -20.31 16.33
CA THR A 168 -16.63 -20.17 15.24
C THR A 168 -17.43 -21.46 15.08
N ASP A 169 -18.71 -21.32 14.74
CA ASP A 169 -19.59 -22.42 14.34
C ASP A 169 -19.59 -22.62 12.81
N GLY A 170 -18.76 -21.85 12.10
CA GLY A 170 -18.58 -21.88 10.66
C GLY A 170 -19.63 -21.09 9.87
N SER A 171 -20.54 -20.39 10.54
CA SER A 171 -21.58 -19.57 9.89
C SER A 171 -21.10 -18.14 9.57
N GLU A 172 -20.00 -17.70 10.17
CA GLU A 172 -19.44 -16.37 9.92
C GLU A 172 -18.97 -16.21 8.46
N PRO A 173 -19.35 -15.11 7.79
CA PRO A 173 -18.95 -14.87 6.40
C PRO A 173 -17.43 -14.70 6.25
N GLU A 174 -16.73 -14.30 7.33
CA GLU A 174 -15.29 -14.07 7.34
C GLU A 174 -14.46 -15.36 7.54
N LEU A 175 -15.07 -16.55 7.53
CA LEU A 175 -14.37 -17.80 7.87
C LEU A 175 -13.24 -18.14 6.91
N ARG A 176 -13.50 -18.08 5.59
CA ARG A 176 -12.50 -18.41 4.56
C ARG A 176 -11.30 -17.48 4.65
N ASP A 177 -11.60 -16.23 4.91
CA ASP A 177 -10.70 -15.11 4.97
C ASP A 177 -9.80 -15.19 6.21
N ALA A 178 -10.39 -15.52 7.35
CA ALA A 178 -9.67 -15.80 8.58
C ALA A 178 -8.73 -17.00 8.43
N GLN A 179 -9.12 -18.03 7.67
CA GLN A 179 -8.27 -19.19 7.38
C GLN A 179 -7.11 -18.81 6.46
N ALA A 180 -7.37 -18.05 5.39
CA ALA A 180 -6.33 -17.56 4.48
C ALA A 180 -5.31 -16.68 5.22
N TYR A 181 -5.78 -15.76 6.07
CA TYR A 181 -4.88 -14.91 6.86
C TYR A 181 -4.06 -15.69 7.90
N ARG A 182 -4.64 -16.73 8.50
CA ARG A 182 -3.89 -17.66 9.36
C ARG A 182 -2.75 -18.32 8.58
N ASP A 183 -3.03 -18.83 7.38
CA ASP A 183 -2.04 -19.54 6.57
C ASP A 183 -0.92 -18.59 6.13
N GLU A 184 -1.25 -17.36 5.76
CA GLU A 184 -0.28 -16.31 5.48
C GLU A 184 0.60 -16.00 6.71
N LEU A 185 0.03 -15.88 7.90
CA LEU A 185 0.80 -15.65 9.13
C LEU A 185 1.75 -16.81 9.44
N ILE A 186 1.33 -18.05 9.20
CA ILE A 186 2.19 -19.23 9.34
C ILE A 186 3.36 -19.14 8.35
N GLU A 187 3.09 -18.77 7.10
CA GLU A 187 4.14 -18.58 6.08
C GLU A 187 5.11 -17.47 6.48
N ARG A 188 4.63 -16.33 6.99
CA ARG A 188 5.48 -15.23 7.48
C ARG A 188 6.39 -15.66 8.63
N ILE A 189 5.85 -16.42 9.59
CA ILE A 189 6.61 -16.92 10.74
C ILE A 189 7.64 -17.98 10.32
N THR A 190 7.28 -18.86 9.38
CA THR A 190 8.16 -19.95 8.92
C THR A 190 9.21 -19.50 7.91
N GLY A 191 8.89 -18.52 7.07
CA GLY A 191 9.82 -17.85 6.16
C GLY A 191 10.77 -16.88 6.87
N SER A 192 10.38 -16.40 8.06
CA SER A 192 11.28 -15.70 8.99
C SER A 192 12.08 -16.72 9.79
N GLY A 193 13.15 -17.28 9.18
CA GLY A 193 14.13 -18.11 9.88
C GLY A 193 14.66 -17.41 11.15
N PRO A 194 15.22 -18.17 12.12
CA PRO A 194 15.61 -17.62 13.41
C PRO A 194 16.55 -16.43 13.22
N ARG A 195 16.24 -15.31 13.89
CA ARG A 195 17.22 -14.23 14.01
C ARG A 195 18.44 -14.80 14.73
N PRO A 196 19.67 -14.53 14.28
CA PRO A 196 20.84 -14.96 15.02
C PRO A 196 20.82 -14.27 16.40
N GLY A 197 20.61 -15.03 17.47
CA GLY A 197 20.77 -14.56 18.85
C GLY A 197 19.67 -14.87 19.88
N ASP A 198 18.84 -15.90 19.71
CA ASP A 198 18.12 -16.54 20.84
C ASP A 198 18.91 -17.77 21.35
#